data_AF-A0A7X7T3F7-F1
#
_entry.id   AF-A0A7X7T3F7-F1
#
_cell.length_a   1.000
_cell.length_b   1.000
_cell.length_c   1.000
_cell.angle_alpha   90.00
_cell.angle_beta   90.00
_cell.angle_gamma   90.00
#
_symmetry.space_group_name_H-M   'P 1'
#
loop_
_entity.id
_entity.type
_entity.pdbx_description
1 polymer ?
#
loop_
_entity_poly.entity_id
_entity_poly.type
_entity_poly.pdbx_seq_one_letter_code
_entity_poly.pdbx_strand_id
1 'polypeptide(L)'
;MGGAVGESTVSLTLVVTRVPAATPPGAVLFVASNVHGWVAAPGTGRLCRTDDGTWEVRLAVPAGTRVEYKLTRGSWETVEKGPRGEERPNRVVQVGAEDVEVRLGVSAWADRVAPAPVGRTVSGDVTIVDGFAAPELGGERRLRVYLPPGYAASRRRYPVLFMHDGQNLFDASSSFAGEWEVDESLDALAREGRFEGLIVVGLDNAGEARLDEYSPWRDRQLGKGGRGDIYASFLVRTLKPFVDRTWRTLPDREHTGIAGSSMGGLISLYAGLRYPEVFSRVAAFSPTLGFAARMPMRYLRTARARLPQRLYLDMGGAESGHPTRDRELVELVRAAASTLEVGGFEVRLVIDAPAQHHESAWAVRFPEAVTWLFRP
;
A
#
# COMPACT_ATOMS: atom_id res chain seq x y z
N MET A 1 -24.42 0.61 35.54
CA MET A 1 -23.30 1.53 35.24
C MET A 1 -22.08 0.69 34.93
N GLY A 2 -21.88 0.36 33.65
CA GLY A 2 -20.65 -0.31 33.21
C GLY A 2 -19.61 0.77 32.91
N GLY A 3 -18.64 0.94 33.81
CA GLY A 3 -17.52 1.85 33.56
C GLY A 3 -16.70 1.34 32.38
N ALA A 4 -16.51 2.18 31.37
CA ALA A 4 -15.50 1.95 30.35
C ALA A 4 -14.14 1.84 31.06
N VAL A 5 -13.50 0.67 30.98
CA VAL A 5 -12.09 0.54 31.35
C VAL A 5 -11.34 1.36 30.31
N GLY A 6 -10.91 2.57 30.69
CA GLY A 6 -10.08 3.39 29.82
C GLY A 6 -8.80 2.61 29.54
N GLU A 7 -8.48 2.37 28.27
CA GLU A 7 -7.20 1.78 27.87
C GLU A 7 -6.09 2.66 28.45
N SER A 8 -5.29 2.10 29.37
CA SER A 8 -4.19 2.83 29.98
C SER A 8 -3.17 3.15 28.90
N THR A 9 -2.96 4.44 28.63
CA THR A 9 -1.93 4.89 27.69
C THR A 9 -0.59 4.90 28.41
N VAL A 10 0.42 4.32 27.78
CA VAL A 10 1.80 4.31 28.26
C VAL A 10 2.70 4.99 27.24
N SER A 11 3.91 5.31 27.66
CA SER A 11 4.87 5.95 26.79
C SER A 11 5.88 4.98 26.20
N LEU A 12 6.00 5.00 24.87
CA LEU A 12 7.12 4.41 24.15
C LEU A 12 8.12 5.50 23.76
N THR A 13 9.29 5.50 24.38
CA THR A 13 10.40 6.38 24.02
C THR A 13 11.37 5.66 23.10
N LEU A 14 11.57 6.20 21.90
CA LEU A 14 12.53 5.68 20.93
C LEU A 14 13.74 6.61 20.87
N VAL A 15 14.90 6.10 21.28
CA VAL A 15 16.17 6.85 21.31
C VAL A 15 17.10 6.30 20.23
N VAL A 16 17.35 7.10 19.19
CA VAL A 16 18.33 6.80 18.15
C VAL A 16 19.70 7.28 18.62
N THR A 17 20.54 6.33 19.01
CA THR A 17 21.87 6.60 19.57
C THR A 17 22.95 6.73 18.51
N ARG A 18 22.68 6.26 17.28
CA ARG A 18 23.60 6.37 16.14
C ARG A 18 22.87 6.43 14.81
N VAL A 19 23.42 7.20 13.88
CA VAL A 19 23.04 7.26 12.47
C VAL A 19 24.31 7.07 11.62
N PRO A 20 24.21 6.58 10.36
CA PRO A 20 25.39 6.37 9.52
C PRO A 20 26.09 7.69 9.21
N ALA A 21 27.41 7.64 8.96
CA ALA A 21 28.20 8.83 8.62
C ALA A 21 27.69 9.55 7.35
N ALA A 22 27.04 8.83 6.44
CA ALA A 22 26.42 9.38 5.24
C ALA A 22 25.10 10.14 5.51
N THR A 23 24.67 10.27 6.76
CA THR A 23 23.49 11.06 7.13
C THR A 23 23.76 12.55 6.86
N PRO A 24 22.94 13.23 6.02
CA PRO A 24 23.16 14.64 5.75
C PRO A 24 23.14 15.50 7.01
N PRO A 25 24.01 16.53 7.10
CA PRO A 25 23.94 17.51 8.18
C PRO A 25 22.56 18.15 8.25
N GLY A 26 21.99 18.25 9.46
CA GLY A 26 20.66 18.83 9.67
C GLY A 26 19.48 17.92 9.30
N ALA A 27 19.73 16.65 8.93
CA ALA A 27 18.65 15.70 8.67
C ALA A 27 17.69 15.59 9.86
N VAL A 28 16.40 15.66 9.57
CA VAL A 28 15.33 15.41 10.53
C VAL A 28 14.94 13.94 10.43
N LEU A 29 14.86 13.26 11.56
CA LEU A 29 14.45 11.86 11.61
C LEU A 29 12.97 11.77 11.98
N PHE A 30 12.30 10.74 11.46
CA PHE A 30 10.92 10.43 11.76
C PHE A 30 10.74 8.93 12.03
N VAL A 31 9.73 8.61 12.83
CA VAL A 31 9.18 7.26 13.00
C VAL A 31 7.89 7.18 12.18
N ALA A 32 7.86 6.31 11.18
CA ALA A 32 6.62 5.84 10.57
C ALA A 32 6.20 4.54 11.27
N SER A 33 4.98 4.48 11.81
CA SER A 33 4.53 3.34 12.61
C SER A 33 3.07 2.98 12.38
N ASN A 34 2.70 1.73 12.68
CA ASN A 34 1.32 1.24 12.61
C ASN A 34 0.36 2.07 13.51
N VAL A 35 0.81 2.61 14.64
CA VAL A 35 0.02 3.48 15.52
C VAL A 35 -0.32 4.84 14.89
N HIS A 36 0.49 5.31 13.94
CA HIS A 36 0.26 6.56 13.23
C HIS A 36 0.05 6.36 11.72
N GLY A 37 -0.47 5.21 11.32
CA GLY A 37 -0.83 4.91 9.93
C GLY A 37 0.36 4.92 8.96
N TRP A 38 1.55 4.57 9.45
CA TRP A 38 2.80 4.52 8.69
C TRP A 38 3.21 5.87 8.08
N VAL A 39 2.86 6.97 8.78
CA VAL A 39 3.18 8.34 8.34
C VAL A 39 4.42 8.89 9.05
N ALA A 40 5.43 9.28 8.28
CA ALA A 40 6.60 10.03 8.75
C ALA A 40 6.35 11.54 8.61
N ALA A 41 5.83 12.19 9.65
CA ALA A 41 5.54 13.63 9.62
C ALA A 41 5.80 14.31 10.98
N PRO A 42 5.95 15.65 11.02
CA PRO A 42 6.20 16.41 12.24
C PRO A 42 5.24 16.13 13.41
N GLY A 43 3.96 15.85 13.11
CA GLY A 43 2.93 15.60 14.12
C GLY A 43 2.77 14.15 14.56
N THR A 44 3.44 13.19 13.91
CA THR A 44 3.21 11.75 14.15
C THR A 44 4.45 11.01 14.66
N GLY A 45 5.65 11.53 14.44
CA GLY A 45 6.84 10.76 14.81
C GLY A 45 8.16 11.46 14.62
N ARG A 46 8.20 12.80 14.56
CA ARG A 46 9.48 13.53 14.45
C ARG A 46 10.33 13.30 15.70
N LEU A 47 11.59 12.92 15.49
CA LEU A 47 12.55 12.86 16.58
C LEU A 47 13.18 14.23 16.81
N CYS A 48 13.34 14.57 18.08
CA CYS A 48 14.06 15.74 18.55
C CYS A 48 15.51 15.36 18.84
N ARG A 49 16.46 16.16 18.35
CA ARG A 49 17.87 15.97 18.68
C ARG A 49 18.14 16.49 20.10
N THR A 50 18.83 15.71 20.90
CA THR A 50 19.20 16.01 22.29
C THR A 50 20.63 16.56 22.38
N ASP A 51 20.97 17.15 23.53
CA ASP A 51 22.28 17.76 23.78
C ASP A 51 23.43 16.74 23.77
N ASP A 52 23.15 15.48 24.11
CA ASP A 52 24.10 14.37 24.05
C ASP A 52 24.31 13.81 22.63
N GLY A 53 23.69 14.45 21.63
CA GLY A 53 23.83 14.11 20.22
C GLY A 53 22.95 12.96 19.73
N THR A 54 22.09 12.40 20.58
CA THR A 54 21.10 11.39 20.20
C THR A 54 19.82 12.04 19.63
N TRP A 55 18.89 11.23 19.14
CA TRP A 55 17.56 11.68 18.71
C TRP A 55 16.48 10.91 19.46
N GLU A 56 15.45 11.59 19.93
CA GLU A 56 14.41 10.98 20.74
C GLU A 56 13.02 11.33 20.21
N VAL A 57 12.10 10.37 20.21
CA VAL A 57 10.66 10.64 20.14
C VAL A 57 9.92 9.86 21.20
N ARG A 58 8.91 10.50 21.78
CA ARG A 58 8.01 9.90 22.76
C ARG A 58 6.63 9.71 22.14
N LEU A 59 6.22 8.45 21.99
CA LEU A 59 4.93 8.08 21.43
C LEU A 59 3.99 7.66 22.57
N ALA A 60 2.79 8.26 22.60
CA ALA A 60 1.72 7.82 23.48
C ALA A 60 1.01 6.63 22.82
N VAL A 61 1.03 5.48 23.46
CA VAL A 61 0.51 4.23 22.89
C VAL A 61 -0.34 3.49 23.92
N PRO A 62 -1.47 2.86 23.54
CA PRO A 62 -2.22 2.02 24.47
C PRO A 62 -1.35 0.87 25.01
N ALA A 63 -1.45 0.59 26.31
CA ALA A 63 -0.80 -0.55 26.94
C ALA A 63 -1.20 -1.85 26.22
N GLY A 64 -0.25 -2.75 26.00
CA GLY A 64 -0.46 -3.98 25.23
C GLY A 64 -0.30 -3.82 23.71
N THR A 65 -0.06 -2.62 23.20
CA THR A 65 0.14 -2.39 21.75
C THR A 65 1.45 -3.02 21.25
N ARG A 66 1.37 -3.83 20.21
CA ARG A 66 2.52 -4.20 19.38
C ARG A 66 2.82 -3.05 18.42
N VAL A 67 3.84 -2.26 18.70
CA VAL A 67 4.24 -1.13 17.87
C VAL A 67 5.20 -1.63 16.80
N GLU A 68 4.77 -1.54 15.54
CA GLU A 68 5.62 -1.74 14.38
C GLU A 68 6.04 -0.40 13.81
N TYR A 69 7.32 -0.25 13.47
CA TYR A 69 7.83 1.01 12.96
C TYR A 69 9.09 0.88 12.09
N LYS A 70 9.34 1.94 11.31
CA LYS A 70 10.56 2.18 10.56
C LYS A 70 11.02 3.62 10.79
N LEU A 71 12.33 3.84 10.82
CA LEU A 71 12.93 5.16 10.80
C LEU A 71 13.09 5.66 9.37
N THR A 72 12.79 6.94 9.15
CA THR A 72 12.99 7.62 7.87
C THR A 72 13.52 9.03 8.08
N ARG A 73 13.87 9.71 6.99
CA ARG A 73 14.17 11.15 7.01
C ARG A 73 13.07 12.00 6.37
N GLY A 74 11.83 11.52 6.43
CA GLY A 74 10.62 12.20 5.96
C GLY A 74 9.91 11.50 4.80
N SER A 75 10.59 10.55 4.14
CA SER A 75 10.05 9.81 3.01
C SER A 75 10.49 8.34 3.02
N TRP A 76 9.77 7.49 2.29
CA TRP A 76 10.17 6.09 2.12
C TRP A 76 11.46 5.92 1.30
N GLU A 77 11.79 6.87 0.43
CA GLU A 77 13.08 6.92 -0.27
C GLU A 77 14.26 7.15 0.67
N THR A 78 14.00 7.61 1.89
CA THR A 78 15.01 7.87 2.93
C THR A 78 14.83 6.95 4.13
N VAL A 79 14.14 5.82 3.96
CA VAL A 79 13.92 4.81 5.00
C VAL A 79 15.22 4.14 5.42
N GLU A 80 15.29 3.68 6.67
CA GLU A 80 16.38 2.88 7.17
C GLU A 80 16.53 1.56 6.41
N LYS A 81 17.78 1.15 6.21
CA LYS A 81 18.16 -0.13 5.59
C LYS A 81 19.13 -0.90 6.49
N GLY A 82 19.36 -2.15 6.15
CA GLY A 82 20.47 -2.94 6.69
C GLY A 82 21.84 -2.39 6.27
N PRO A 83 22.94 -2.85 6.91
CA PRO A 83 24.28 -2.33 6.68
C PRO A 83 24.81 -2.50 5.25
N ARG A 84 24.23 -3.40 4.44
CA ARG A 84 24.57 -3.61 3.02
C ARG A 84 23.50 -3.05 2.07
N GLY A 85 22.57 -2.25 2.57
CA GLY A 85 21.46 -1.68 1.81
C GLY A 85 20.28 -2.62 1.61
N GLU A 86 20.28 -3.76 2.29
CA GLU A 86 19.18 -4.72 2.27
C GLU A 86 17.94 -4.13 2.94
N GLU A 87 16.77 -4.55 2.46
CA GLU A 87 15.53 -4.19 3.13
C GLU A 87 15.53 -4.71 4.56
N ARG A 88 15.07 -3.84 5.45
CA ARG A 88 14.99 -4.16 6.87
C ARG A 88 13.53 -4.46 7.20
N PRO A 89 13.22 -5.59 7.85
CA PRO A 89 11.88 -5.79 8.39
C PRO A 89 11.46 -4.65 9.33
N ASN A 90 10.15 -4.45 9.47
CA ASN A 90 9.62 -3.54 10.46
C ASN A 90 10.22 -3.84 11.83
N ARG A 91 10.65 -2.79 12.54
CA ARG A 91 11.03 -2.93 13.95
C ARG A 91 9.77 -3.17 14.75
N VAL A 92 9.86 -4.01 15.77
CA VAL A 92 8.73 -4.41 16.59
C VAL A 92 9.08 -4.15 18.05
N VAL A 93 8.17 -3.47 18.76
CA VAL A 93 8.23 -3.34 20.22
C VAL A 93 6.88 -3.74 20.77
N GLN A 94 6.87 -4.75 21.64
CA GLN A 94 5.68 -5.11 22.40
C GLN A 94 5.63 -4.21 23.64
N VAL A 95 4.62 -3.34 23.71
CA VAL A 95 4.47 -2.41 24.82
C VAL A 95 3.60 -3.05 25.90
N GLY A 96 4.10 -3.05 27.13
CA GLY A 96 3.42 -3.61 28.30
C GLY A 96 2.49 -2.61 28.99
N ALA A 97 2.34 -2.74 30.31
CA ALA A 97 1.59 -1.80 31.15
C ALA A 97 2.44 -0.64 31.69
N GLU A 98 3.74 -0.62 31.38
CA GLU A 98 4.70 0.37 31.85
C GLU A 98 5.32 1.12 30.67
N ASP A 99 5.82 2.33 30.95
CA ASP A 99 6.62 3.10 30.00
C ASP A 99 7.84 2.27 29.57
N VAL A 100 8.14 2.29 28.27
CA VAL A 100 9.25 1.54 27.70
C VAL A 100 10.16 2.48 26.92
N GLU A 101 11.46 2.32 27.13
CA GLU A 101 12.49 3.00 26.36
C GLU A 101 13.23 1.99 25.49
N VAL A 102 13.40 2.31 24.21
CA VAL A 102 14.16 1.50 23.27
C VAL A 102 15.27 2.34 22.68
N ARG A 103 16.51 1.88 22.83
CA ARG A 103 17.70 2.50 22.25
C ARG A 103 18.12 1.76 20.99
N LEU A 104 18.32 2.47 19.88
CA LEU A 104 18.56 1.88 18.57
C LEU A 104 19.53 2.69 17.72
N GLY A 105 20.10 2.03 16.71
CA GLY A 105 20.88 2.69 15.67
C GLY A 105 20.30 2.48 14.28
N VAL A 106 20.57 3.41 13.37
CA VAL A 106 20.34 3.25 11.92
C VAL A 106 21.65 2.83 11.27
N SER A 107 21.61 1.79 10.45
CA SER A 107 22.81 1.26 9.77
C SER A 107 23.08 1.98 8.44
N ALA A 108 22.03 2.26 7.68
CA ALA A 108 22.10 2.90 6.37
C ALA A 108 20.78 3.60 6.04
N TRP A 109 20.81 4.54 5.08
CA TRP A 109 19.62 5.16 4.49
C TRP A 109 19.47 4.71 3.04
N ALA A 110 18.25 4.44 2.60
CA ALA A 110 17.96 3.94 1.25
C ALA A 110 18.57 4.78 0.11
N ASP A 111 18.56 6.11 0.22
CA ASP A 111 19.17 7.04 -0.73
C ASP A 111 20.70 7.24 -0.55
N ARG A 112 21.31 6.59 0.45
CA ARG A 112 22.74 6.76 0.81
C ARG A 112 23.52 5.45 0.88
N VAL A 113 22.90 4.36 0.44
CA VAL A 113 23.52 3.04 0.38
C VAL A 113 23.23 2.45 -0.98
N ALA A 114 24.21 1.76 -1.57
CA ALA A 114 23.92 0.94 -2.73
C ALA A 114 22.85 -0.09 -2.31
N PRO A 115 21.81 -0.33 -3.12
CA PRO A 115 20.87 -1.41 -2.85
C PRO A 115 21.67 -2.69 -2.61
N ALA A 116 21.32 -3.46 -1.57
CA ALA A 116 21.91 -4.77 -1.45
C ALA A 116 21.69 -5.52 -2.77
N PRO A 117 22.65 -6.33 -3.24
CA PRO A 117 22.39 -7.28 -4.29
C PRO A 117 21.46 -8.36 -3.73
N VAL A 118 20.19 -8.02 -3.56
CA VAL A 118 19.10 -8.96 -3.73
C VAL A 118 19.16 -9.27 -5.22
N GLY A 119 19.36 -10.53 -5.59
CA GLY A 119 19.24 -10.89 -7.00
C GLY A 119 17.92 -10.34 -7.53
N ARG A 120 17.88 -9.87 -8.78
CA ARG A 120 16.61 -9.53 -9.44
C ARG A 120 15.65 -10.70 -9.22
N THR A 121 14.53 -10.46 -8.55
CA THR A 121 13.48 -11.48 -8.30
C THR A 121 12.55 -11.61 -9.51
N VAL A 122 12.45 -10.55 -10.30
CA VAL A 122 11.69 -10.46 -11.55
C VAL A 122 11.64 -11.78 -12.32
N SER A 123 10.44 -12.31 -12.49
CA SER A 123 10.10 -13.36 -13.43
C SER A 123 9.32 -12.80 -14.63
N GLY A 124 9.35 -13.53 -15.74
CA GLY A 124 8.64 -13.12 -16.95
C GLY A 124 9.19 -11.86 -17.63
N ASP A 125 8.31 -11.12 -18.31
CA ASP A 125 8.64 -9.93 -19.11
C ASP A 125 8.12 -8.67 -18.40
N VAL A 126 8.99 -8.04 -17.61
CA VAL A 126 8.71 -6.77 -16.93
C VAL A 126 9.47 -5.63 -17.61
N THR A 127 8.72 -4.71 -18.20
CA THR A 127 9.24 -3.50 -18.83
C THR A 127 9.07 -2.29 -17.91
N ILE A 128 10.13 -1.50 -17.76
CA ILE A 128 10.09 -0.21 -17.06
C ILE A 128 9.94 0.92 -18.09
N VAL A 129 8.93 1.78 -17.89
CA VAL A 129 8.78 3.02 -18.65
C VAL A 129 9.10 4.19 -17.72
N ASP A 130 10.29 4.73 -17.88
CA ASP A 130 10.75 5.93 -17.18
C ASP A 130 10.14 7.20 -17.79
N GLY A 131 9.97 8.22 -16.95
CA GLY A 131 9.57 9.55 -17.39
C GLY A 131 8.21 9.64 -18.08
N PHE A 132 7.25 8.77 -17.72
CA PHE A 132 5.91 8.86 -18.30
C PHE A 132 5.25 10.17 -17.87
N ALA A 133 4.93 11.02 -18.84
CA ALA A 133 4.34 12.33 -18.60
C ALA A 133 2.98 12.21 -17.87
N ALA A 134 2.90 12.84 -16.70
CA ALA A 134 1.71 12.91 -15.84
C ALA A 134 1.45 14.36 -15.41
N PRO A 135 1.20 15.28 -16.36
CA PRO A 135 1.05 16.71 -16.07
C PRO A 135 -0.09 17.01 -15.10
N GLU A 136 -1.16 16.22 -15.09
CA GLU A 136 -2.27 16.32 -14.14
C GLU A 136 -1.82 16.05 -12.70
N LEU A 137 -0.76 15.26 -12.53
CA LEU A 137 -0.12 14.98 -11.24
C LEU A 137 1.04 15.95 -10.96
N GLY A 138 1.37 16.85 -11.88
CA GLY A 138 2.41 17.86 -11.74
C GLY A 138 3.82 17.35 -12.02
N GLY A 139 3.99 16.32 -12.87
CA GLY A 139 5.32 15.83 -13.25
C GLY A 139 5.28 14.59 -14.13
N GLU A 140 6.22 13.67 -13.86
CA GLU A 140 6.32 12.38 -14.53
C GLU A 140 6.13 11.24 -13.50
N ARG A 141 5.79 10.06 -13.99
CA ARG A 141 5.73 8.84 -13.19
C ARG A 141 6.48 7.71 -13.88
N ARG A 142 6.98 6.76 -13.10
CA ARG A 142 7.51 5.50 -13.62
C ARG A 142 6.38 4.49 -13.72
N LEU A 143 6.29 3.82 -14.88
CA LEU A 143 5.40 2.67 -15.06
C LEU A 143 6.22 1.39 -15.04
N ARG A 144 5.61 0.33 -14.52
CA ARG A 144 6.16 -1.02 -14.52
C ARG A 144 5.13 -1.95 -15.12
N VAL A 145 5.47 -2.60 -16.21
CA VAL A 145 4.50 -3.36 -17.00
C VAL A 145 4.95 -4.80 -17.09
N TYR A 146 4.20 -5.68 -16.46
CA TYR A 146 4.36 -7.12 -16.60
C TYR A 146 3.51 -7.63 -17.77
N LEU A 147 4.11 -8.48 -18.60
CA LEU A 147 3.47 -9.13 -19.72
C LEU A 147 3.41 -10.65 -19.50
N PRO A 148 2.25 -11.29 -19.72
CA PRO A 148 2.07 -12.70 -19.41
C PRO A 148 2.92 -13.61 -20.32
N PRO A 149 3.24 -14.84 -19.89
CA PRO A 149 3.94 -15.82 -20.70
C PRO A 149 3.35 -15.99 -22.10
N GLY A 150 4.22 -16.03 -23.10
CA GLY A 150 3.81 -16.19 -24.51
C GLY A 150 3.27 -14.91 -25.16
N TYR A 151 3.30 -13.76 -24.48
CA TYR A 151 2.86 -12.48 -25.05
C TYR A 151 3.59 -12.18 -26.36
N ALA A 152 4.92 -12.22 -26.41
CA ALA A 152 5.71 -11.92 -27.60
C ALA A 152 5.50 -12.92 -28.77
N ALA A 153 5.15 -14.17 -28.45
CA ALA A 153 4.97 -15.24 -29.43
C ALA A 153 3.56 -15.30 -30.04
N SER A 154 2.62 -14.49 -29.55
CA SER A 154 1.23 -14.53 -29.99
C SER A 154 0.64 -13.15 -30.30
N ARG A 155 -0.45 -13.14 -31.06
CA ARG A 155 -1.27 -11.94 -31.30
C ARG A 155 -2.43 -11.81 -30.32
N ARG A 156 -2.44 -12.63 -29.27
CA ARG A 156 -3.50 -12.63 -28.25
C ARG A 156 -3.57 -11.27 -27.56
N ARG A 157 -4.80 -10.86 -27.23
CA ARG A 157 -5.08 -9.72 -26.36
C ARG A 157 -5.42 -10.22 -24.96
N TYR A 158 -5.05 -9.43 -23.95
CA TYR A 158 -5.15 -9.82 -22.55
C TYR A 158 -5.94 -8.79 -21.74
N PRO A 159 -6.63 -9.21 -20.67
CA PRO A 159 -7.11 -8.28 -19.67
C PRO A 159 -5.96 -7.46 -19.07
N VAL A 160 -6.29 -6.33 -18.44
CA VAL A 160 -5.34 -5.46 -17.77
C VAL A 160 -5.75 -5.17 -16.34
N LEU A 161 -4.78 -5.25 -15.42
CA LEU A 161 -4.93 -4.84 -14.03
C LEU A 161 -4.00 -3.65 -13.76
N PHE A 162 -4.56 -2.50 -13.44
CA PHE A 162 -3.80 -1.35 -12.95
C PHE A 162 -3.52 -1.53 -11.46
N MET A 163 -2.26 -1.40 -11.06
CA MET A 163 -1.86 -1.54 -9.66
C MET A 163 -1.12 -0.30 -9.14
N HIS A 164 -1.38 0.01 -7.89
CA HIS A 164 -0.71 1.10 -7.16
C HIS A 164 0.60 0.63 -6.54
N ASP A 165 1.48 1.58 -6.18
CA ASP A 165 2.77 1.29 -5.55
C ASP A 165 3.64 0.37 -6.41
N GLY A 166 3.75 0.69 -7.70
CA GLY A 166 4.44 -0.11 -8.73
C GLY A 166 5.80 -0.64 -8.29
N GLN A 167 6.56 0.16 -7.53
CA GLN A 167 7.89 -0.21 -7.04
C GLN A 167 7.93 -1.43 -6.11
N ASN A 168 6.79 -1.85 -5.55
CA ASN A 168 6.70 -3.00 -4.65
C ASN A 168 6.17 -4.26 -5.36
N LEU A 169 5.83 -4.18 -6.66
CA LEU A 169 5.07 -5.26 -7.31
C LEU A 169 5.92 -6.44 -7.81
N PHE A 170 7.08 -6.15 -8.43
CA PHE A 170 7.79 -7.13 -9.28
C PHE A 170 9.27 -7.33 -9.00
N ASP A 171 9.88 -6.47 -8.18
CA ASP A 171 11.31 -6.60 -7.89
C ASP A 171 11.61 -6.16 -6.45
N ALA A 172 12.03 -7.12 -5.61
CA ALA A 172 12.46 -6.89 -4.24
C ALA A 172 13.53 -5.80 -4.15
N SER A 173 14.39 -5.66 -5.16
CA SER A 173 15.44 -4.63 -5.17
C SER A 173 14.90 -3.20 -5.28
N SER A 174 13.70 -3.04 -5.83
CA SER A 174 13.05 -1.74 -5.97
C SER A 174 12.00 -1.43 -4.90
N SER A 175 11.65 -2.43 -4.08
CA SER A 175 10.66 -2.28 -3.02
C SER A 175 11.22 -1.49 -1.82
N PHE A 176 10.34 -0.71 -1.18
CA PHE A 176 10.61 -0.03 0.09
C PHE A 176 9.92 -0.67 1.31
N ALA A 177 9.03 -1.65 1.08
CA ALA A 177 8.17 -2.23 2.11
C ALA A 177 7.99 -3.76 2.02
N GLY A 178 8.70 -4.42 1.10
CA GLY A 178 8.50 -5.83 0.74
C GLY A 178 7.87 -5.98 -0.66
N GLU A 179 8.02 -7.16 -1.24
CA GLU A 179 7.55 -7.44 -2.60
C GLU A 179 6.20 -8.17 -2.58
N TRP A 180 5.33 -7.88 -3.56
CA TRP A 180 4.06 -8.58 -3.76
C TRP A 180 4.17 -9.91 -4.50
N GLU A 181 5.28 -10.14 -5.19
CA GLU A 181 5.54 -11.30 -6.03
C GLU A 181 4.45 -11.46 -7.12
N VAL A 182 4.06 -10.34 -7.75
CA VAL A 182 2.93 -10.31 -8.70
C VAL A 182 3.24 -11.15 -9.94
N ASP A 183 4.42 -10.98 -10.50
CA ASP A 183 4.93 -11.68 -11.67
C ASP A 183 5.12 -13.16 -11.38
N GLU A 184 5.74 -13.54 -10.27
CA GLU A 184 5.91 -14.95 -9.90
C GLU A 184 4.56 -15.63 -9.70
N SER A 185 3.61 -14.94 -9.05
CA SER A 185 2.24 -15.41 -8.85
C SER A 185 1.52 -15.64 -10.17
N LEU A 186 1.61 -14.70 -11.11
CA LEU A 186 0.94 -14.80 -12.41
C LEU A 186 1.61 -15.85 -13.32
N ASP A 187 2.93 -15.96 -13.28
CA ASP A 187 3.67 -17.02 -13.98
C ASP A 187 3.30 -18.40 -13.43
N ALA A 188 3.13 -18.53 -12.11
CA ALA A 188 2.67 -19.77 -11.49
C ALA A 188 1.26 -20.15 -11.93
N LEU A 189 0.31 -19.21 -11.86
CA LEU A 189 -1.06 -19.44 -12.33
C LEU A 189 -1.14 -19.81 -13.82
N ALA A 190 -0.31 -19.18 -14.65
CA ALA A 190 -0.23 -19.49 -16.07
C ALA A 190 0.33 -20.90 -16.32
N ARG A 191 1.39 -21.29 -15.60
CA ARG A 191 1.99 -22.63 -15.68
C ARG A 191 1.04 -23.73 -15.20
N GLU A 192 0.22 -23.43 -14.20
CA GLU A 192 -0.83 -24.32 -13.68
C GLU A 192 -2.07 -24.39 -14.59
N GLY A 193 -2.15 -23.57 -15.65
CA GLY A 193 -3.31 -23.51 -16.55
C GLY A 193 -4.56 -22.90 -15.89
N ARG A 194 -4.41 -22.24 -14.74
CA ARG A 194 -5.51 -21.63 -13.98
C ARG A 194 -5.84 -20.21 -14.44
N PHE A 195 -4.94 -19.61 -15.23
CA PHE A 195 -5.09 -18.23 -15.67
C PHE A 195 -4.49 -18.03 -17.06
N GLU A 196 -5.29 -17.52 -17.99
CA GLU A 196 -4.89 -17.45 -19.40
C GLU A 196 -3.95 -16.28 -19.74
N GLY A 197 -3.62 -15.45 -18.73
CA GLY A 197 -2.70 -14.32 -18.82
C GLY A 197 -3.36 -12.98 -18.51
N LEU A 198 -2.60 -12.09 -17.88
CA LEU A 198 -3.02 -10.76 -17.47
C LEU A 198 -1.84 -9.81 -17.63
N ILE A 199 -2.09 -8.64 -18.22
CA ILE A 199 -1.12 -7.54 -18.20
C ILE A 199 -1.30 -6.80 -16.87
N VAL A 200 -0.21 -6.57 -16.15
CA VAL A 200 -0.25 -5.73 -14.95
C VAL A 200 0.51 -4.44 -15.21
N VAL A 201 -0.14 -3.31 -14.98
CA VAL A 201 0.48 -1.98 -15.09
C VAL A 201 0.56 -1.36 -13.70
N GLY A 202 1.76 -1.45 -13.11
CA GLY A 202 2.11 -0.79 -11.86
C GLY A 202 2.49 0.66 -12.09
N LEU A 203 1.90 1.57 -11.32
CA LEU A 203 2.29 2.98 -11.28
C LEU A 203 3.07 3.24 -9.98
N ASP A 204 4.33 3.68 -10.09
CA ASP A 204 5.11 4.05 -8.92
C ASP A 204 4.42 5.22 -8.20
N ASN A 205 4.41 5.17 -6.86
CA ASN A 205 3.79 6.25 -6.08
C ASN A 205 4.62 7.54 -6.10
N ALA A 206 3.99 8.64 -5.69
CA ALA A 206 4.61 9.96 -5.70
C ALA A 206 5.42 10.29 -4.43
N GLY A 207 6.00 9.30 -3.76
CA GLY A 207 6.79 9.50 -2.54
C GLY A 207 5.98 10.23 -1.45
N GLU A 208 6.42 11.44 -1.08
CA GLU A 208 5.74 12.27 -0.07
C GLU A 208 4.30 12.64 -0.44
N ALA A 209 3.98 12.70 -1.74
CA ALA A 209 2.64 13.02 -2.24
C ALA A 209 1.74 11.78 -2.37
N ARG A 210 2.22 10.56 -2.04
CA ARG A 210 1.42 9.32 -2.11
C ARG A 210 0.08 9.44 -1.39
N LEU A 211 0.07 9.94 -0.15
CA LEU A 211 -1.17 10.08 0.63
C LEU A 211 -2.09 11.16 0.05
N ASP A 212 -1.52 12.17 -0.60
CA ASP A 212 -2.28 13.23 -1.26
C ASP A 212 -3.03 12.67 -2.47
N GLU A 213 -2.34 11.86 -3.28
CA GLU A 213 -2.88 11.21 -4.48
C GLU A 213 -3.81 10.04 -4.18
N TYR A 214 -3.61 9.30 -3.08
CA TYR A 214 -4.39 8.09 -2.79
C TYR A 214 -5.65 8.35 -1.96
N SER A 215 -6.07 9.61 -1.81
CA SER A 215 -7.36 9.93 -1.20
C SER A 215 -7.98 11.18 -1.82
N PRO A 216 -9.27 11.15 -2.21
CA PRO A 216 -9.99 12.36 -2.64
C PRO A 216 -10.38 13.25 -1.46
N TRP A 217 -10.25 12.75 -0.22
CA TRP A 217 -10.57 13.50 1.00
C TRP A 217 -9.30 13.96 1.69
N ARG A 218 -9.35 15.17 2.24
CA ARG A 218 -8.26 15.70 3.06
C ARG A 218 -8.42 15.24 4.50
N ASP A 219 -7.41 14.56 5.03
CA ASP A 219 -7.27 14.31 6.44
C ASP A 219 -6.66 15.55 7.12
N ARG A 220 -7.42 16.18 8.01
CA ARG A 220 -7.01 17.43 8.66
C ARG A 220 -5.90 17.20 9.70
N GLN A 221 -5.85 16.02 10.31
CA GLN A 221 -4.84 15.71 11.34
C GLN A 221 -3.50 15.44 10.68
N LEU A 222 -3.50 14.70 9.57
CA LEU A 222 -2.29 14.39 8.82
C LEU A 222 -1.85 15.52 7.90
N GLY A 223 -2.75 16.45 7.56
CA GLY A 223 -2.48 17.50 6.58
C GLY A 223 -2.33 16.97 5.15
N LYS A 224 -2.77 15.73 4.91
CA LYS A 224 -2.57 14.95 3.67
C LYS A 224 -3.91 14.56 3.02
N GLY A 225 -3.89 14.16 1.77
CA GLY A 225 -5.06 13.78 0.98
C GLY A 225 -5.67 14.94 0.20
N GLY A 226 -6.68 14.63 -0.61
CA GLY A 226 -7.46 15.61 -1.38
C GLY A 226 -7.18 15.63 -2.89
N ARG A 227 -6.23 14.84 -3.40
CA ARG A 227 -5.91 14.77 -4.84
C ARG A 227 -6.36 13.48 -5.52
N GLY A 228 -7.04 12.59 -4.81
CA GLY A 228 -7.51 11.31 -5.35
C GLY A 228 -8.41 11.38 -6.58
N ASP A 229 -9.25 12.41 -6.71
CA ASP A 229 -10.07 12.57 -7.93
C ASP A 229 -9.20 12.91 -9.16
N ILE A 230 -8.18 13.75 -8.97
CA ILE A 230 -7.20 14.09 -10.03
C ILE A 230 -6.41 12.84 -10.41
N TYR A 231 -5.95 12.08 -9.42
CA TYR A 231 -5.23 10.83 -9.64
C TYR A 231 -6.06 9.79 -10.38
N ALA A 232 -7.29 9.53 -9.93
CA ALA A 232 -8.19 8.59 -10.60
C ALA A 232 -8.55 9.04 -12.02
N SER A 233 -8.76 10.35 -12.24
CA SER A 233 -8.98 10.92 -13.58
C SER A 233 -7.77 10.71 -14.50
N PHE A 234 -6.55 10.93 -14.01
CA PHE A 234 -5.31 10.66 -14.76
C PHE A 234 -5.22 9.19 -15.19
N LEU A 235 -5.52 8.25 -14.28
CA LEU A 235 -5.52 6.82 -14.62
C LEU A 235 -6.47 6.51 -15.79
N VAL A 236 -7.68 7.08 -15.73
CA VAL A 236 -8.74 6.83 -16.72
C VAL A 236 -8.50 7.53 -18.04
N ARG A 237 -8.10 8.80 -18.01
CA ARG A 237 -8.07 9.68 -19.19
C ARG A 237 -6.73 9.69 -19.90
N THR A 238 -5.65 9.36 -19.19
CA THR A 238 -4.28 9.53 -19.70
C THR A 238 -3.54 8.22 -19.72
N LEU A 239 -3.46 7.52 -18.58
CA LEU A 239 -2.70 6.28 -18.49
C LEU A 239 -3.36 5.13 -19.25
N LYS A 240 -4.65 4.83 -19.00
CA LYS A 240 -5.33 3.71 -19.67
C LYS A 240 -5.32 3.83 -21.20
N PRO A 241 -5.66 4.98 -21.81
CA PRO A 241 -5.58 5.12 -23.26
C PRO A 241 -4.18 4.95 -23.82
N PHE A 242 -3.13 5.36 -23.10
CA PHE A 242 -1.75 5.07 -23.48
C PHE A 242 -1.49 3.56 -23.45
N VAL A 243 -1.87 2.88 -22.36
CA VAL A 243 -1.67 1.43 -22.22
C VAL A 243 -2.37 0.65 -23.33
N ASP A 244 -3.63 0.98 -23.64
CA ASP A 244 -4.41 0.29 -24.67
C ASP A 244 -3.86 0.46 -26.09
N ARG A 245 -3.11 1.54 -26.35
CA ARG A 245 -2.43 1.77 -27.64
C ARG A 245 -1.07 1.06 -27.71
N THR A 246 -0.39 0.94 -26.58
CA THR A 246 0.99 0.45 -26.51
C THR A 246 1.04 -1.08 -26.38
N TRP A 247 0.12 -1.68 -25.62
CA TRP A 247 0.05 -3.13 -25.41
C TRP A 247 -1.24 -3.74 -25.95
N ARG A 248 -1.23 -5.06 -26.18
CA ARG A 248 -2.37 -5.84 -26.69
C ARG A 248 -3.35 -6.10 -25.56
N THR A 249 -4.03 -5.06 -25.11
CA THR A 249 -5.10 -5.17 -24.12
C THR A 249 -6.43 -5.56 -24.78
N LEU A 250 -7.33 -6.14 -23.98
CA LEU A 250 -8.77 -6.12 -24.18
C LEU A 250 -9.28 -4.83 -23.51
N PRO A 251 -9.64 -3.78 -24.28
CA PRO A 251 -9.77 -2.44 -23.75
C PRO A 251 -11.13 -2.15 -23.08
N ASP A 252 -12.10 -3.04 -23.23
CA ASP A 252 -13.42 -2.91 -22.63
C ASP A 252 -13.37 -3.07 -21.10
N ARG A 253 -14.41 -2.55 -20.43
CA ARG A 253 -14.46 -2.54 -18.97
C ARG A 253 -14.48 -3.95 -18.40
N GLU A 254 -15.13 -4.90 -19.09
CA GLU A 254 -15.19 -6.32 -18.75
C GLU A 254 -13.83 -7.00 -18.89
N HIS A 255 -12.74 -6.30 -19.18
CA HIS A 255 -11.37 -6.82 -19.10
C HIS A 255 -10.39 -5.88 -18.36
N THR A 256 -10.90 -4.83 -17.73
CA THR A 256 -10.09 -3.83 -17.04
C THR A 256 -10.36 -3.85 -15.53
N GLY A 257 -9.28 -3.98 -14.74
CA GLY A 257 -9.32 -3.95 -13.28
C GLY A 257 -8.39 -2.91 -12.66
N ILE A 258 -8.61 -2.62 -11.38
CA ILE A 258 -7.74 -1.78 -10.54
C ILE A 258 -7.53 -2.41 -9.16
N ALA A 259 -6.30 -2.36 -8.64
CA ALA A 259 -6.00 -2.94 -7.34
C ALA A 259 -4.87 -2.22 -6.57
N GLY A 260 -4.87 -2.41 -5.25
CA GLY A 260 -3.77 -2.03 -4.38
C GLY A 260 -4.05 -2.34 -2.91
N SER A 261 -3.06 -2.08 -2.06
CA SER A 261 -3.17 -2.27 -0.61
C SER A 261 -3.25 -0.97 0.16
N SER A 262 -3.79 -1.00 1.38
CA SER A 262 -3.78 0.13 2.30
C SER A 262 -4.44 1.38 1.67
N MET A 263 -3.71 2.48 1.53
CA MET A 263 -4.16 3.67 0.79
C MET A 263 -4.37 3.38 -0.71
N GLY A 264 -3.59 2.48 -1.31
CA GLY A 264 -3.80 1.93 -2.66
C GLY A 264 -5.16 1.21 -2.78
N GLY A 265 -5.55 0.47 -1.73
CA GLY A 265 -6.86 -0.18 -1.66
C GLY A 265 -8.01 0.83 -1.53
N LEU A 266 -7.80 1.92 -0.76
CA LEU A 266 -8.75 3.03 -0.68
C LEU A 266 -8.98 3.67 -2.05
N ILE A 267 -7.90 4.07 -2.74
CA ILE A 267 -8.02 4.73 -4.04
C ILE A 267 -8.54 3.78 -5.13
N SER A 268 -8.26 2.48 -5.05
CA SER A 268 -8.85 1.45 -5.92
C SER A 268 -10.38 1.41 -5.77
N LEU A 269 -10.89 1.35 -4.54
CA LEU A 269 -12.34 1.41 -4.29
C LEU A 269 -12.95 2.71 -4.80
N TYR A 270 -12.30 3.85 -4.54
CA TYR A 270 -12.79 5.13 -5.01
C TYR A 270 -12.84 5.21 -6.54
N ALA A 271 -11.75 4.90 -7.23
CA ALA A 271 -11.66 4.97 -8.69
C ALA A 271 -12.62 3.97 -9.34
N GLY A 272 -12.70 2.74 -8.84
CA GLY A 272 -13.60 1.71 -9.36
C GLY A 272 -15.08 2.08 -9.27
N LEU A 273 -15.51 2.70 -8.16
CA LEU A 273 -16.89 3.15 -7.98
C LEU A 273 -17.20 4.47 -8.70
N ARG A 274 -16.17 5.31 -8.89
CA ARG A 274 -16.30 6.61 -9.58
C ARG A 274 -16.39 6.45 -11.09
N TYR A 275 -15.65 5.50 -11.66
CA TYR A 275 -15.51 5.23 -13.09
C TYR A 275 -15.91 3.77 -13.44
N PRO A 276 -17.15 3.34 -13.13
CA PRO A 276 -17.60 1.97 -13.38
C PRO A 276 -17.65 1.60 -14.86
N GLU A 277 -17.69 2.59 -15.76
CA GLU A 277 -17.59 2.45 -17.21
C GLU A 277 -16.19 2.07 -17.69
N VAL A 278 -15.18 2.17 -16.81
CA VAL A 278 -13.78 1.79 -17.10
C VAL A 278 -13.37 0.58 -16.30
N PHE A 279 -13.60 0.57 -14.99
CA PHE A 279 -13.16 -0.52 -14.12
C PHE A 279 -14.35 -1.42 -13.75
N SER A 280 -14.39 -2.65 -14.28
CA SER A 280 -15.38 -3.65 -13.85
C SER A 280 -14.91 -4.50 -12.68
N ARG A 281 -13.59 -4.49 -12.42
CA ARG A 281 -12.92 -5.33 -11.42
C ARG A 281 -12.12 -4.47 -10.46
N VAL A 282 -12.33 -4.66 -9.17
CA VAL A 282 -11.62 -3.90 -8.13
C VAL A 282 -11.12 -4.87 -7.08
N ALA A 283 -9.84 -4.82 -6.73
CA ALA A 283 -9.34 -5.48 -5.52
C ALA A 283 -8.78 -4.45 -4.53
N ALA A 284 -9.17 -4.56 -3.27
CA ALA A 284 -8.74 -3.69 -2.21
C ALA A 284 -8.21 -4.52 -1.04
N PHE A 285 -6.89 -4.53 -0.90
CA PHE A 285 -6.19 -5.30 0.12
C PHE A 285 -5.96 -4.43 1.35
N SER A 286 -6.41 -4.87 2.52
CA SER A 286 -6.32 -4.11 3.78
C SER A 286 -6.64 -2.60 3.63
N PRO A 287 -7.76 -2.19 3.01
CA PRO A 287 -7.98 -0.79 2.63
C PRO A 287 -8.09 0.15 3.83
N THR A 288 -7.51 1.35 3.75
CA THR A 288 -7.50 2.35 4.84
C THR A 288 -8.84 3.08 4.99
N LEU A 289 -9.91 2.35 5.34
CA LEU A 289 -11.27 2.89 5.43
C LEU A 289 -11.50 3.87 6.58
N GLY A 290 -10.55 3.93 7.53
CA GLY A 290 -10.53 4.88 8.65
C GLY A 290 -10.12 6.31 8.27
N PHE A 291 -9.50 6.50 7.11
CA PHE A 291 -8.87 7.77 6.70
C PHE A 291 -9.86 8.95 6.67
N ALA A 292 -9.37 10.17 6.96
CA ALA A 292 -10.14 11.41 6.92
C ALA A 292 -11.47 11.30 7.67
N ALA A 293 -11.43 10.86 8.93
CA ALA A 293 -12.62 10.65 9.77
C ALA A 293 -13.66 9.71 9.12
N ARG A 294 -13.20 8.58 8.56
CA ARG A 294 -14.03 7.54 7.90
C ARG A 294 -14.83 8.07 6.69
N MET A 295 -14.33 9.10 6.00
CA MET A 295 -14.93 9.55 4.74
C MET A 295 -15.03 8.44 3.66
N PRO A 296 -14.05 7.52 3.52
CA PRO A 296 -14.20 6.37 2.62
C PRO A 296 -15.47 5.58 2.91
N MET A 297 -15.75 5.23 4.17
CA MET A 297 -16.98 4.50 4.53
C MET A 297 -18.25 5.27 4.20
N ARG A 298 -18.25 6.60 4.37
CA ARG A 298 -19.41 7.44 4.00
C ARG A 298 -19.65 7.40 2.51
N TYR A 299 -18.59 7.40 1.70
CA TYR A 299 -18.68 7.26 0.26
C TYR A 299 -19.18 5.87 -0.17
N LEU A 300 -18.68 4.79 0.43
CA LEU A 300 -19.17 3.43 0.12
C LEU A 300 -20.68 3.29 0.40
N ARG A 301 -21.21 3.94 1.44
CA ARG A 301 -22.65 3.93 1.76
C ARG A 301 -23.54 4.58 0.70
N THR A 302 -23.01 5.52 -0.09
CA THR A 302 -23.75 6.16 -1.18
C THR A 302 -23.56 5.43 -2.52
N ALA A 303 -22.62 4.49 -2.60
CA ALA A 303 -22.35 3.76 -3.83
C ALA A 303 -23.51 2.81 -4.17
N ARG A 304 -23.91 2.82 -5.45
CA ARG A 304 -24.89 1.90 -6.03
C ARG A 304 -24.33 1.40 -7.36
N ALA A 305 -24.45 0.10 -7.59
CA ALA A 305 -24.01 -0.51 -8.84
C ALA A 305 -24.86 0.03 -9.99
N ARG A 306 -24.21 0.74 -10.91
CA ARG A 306 -24.82 1.21 -12.17
C ARG A 306 -24.56 0.25 -13.32
N LEU A 307 -23.47 -0.51 -13.22
CA LEU A 307 -23.01 -1.53 -14.14
C LEU A 307 -22.54 -2.74 -13.32
N PRO A 308 -22.55 -3.98 -13.86
CA PRO A 308 -22.01 -5.14 -13.16
C PRO A 308 -20.53 -4.94 -12.82
N GLN A 309 -20.18 -5.07 -11.54
CA GLN A 309 -18.80 -4.94 -11.05
C GLN A 309 -18.51 -6.01 -10.00
N ARG A 310 -17.29 -6.55 -10.04
CA ARG A 310 -16.74 -7.48 -9.05
C ARG A 310 -15.77 -6.74 -8.14
N LEU A 311 -16.02 -6.77 -6.84
CA LEU A 311 -15.22 -6.11 -5.82
C LEU A 311 -14.65 -7.16 -4.85
N TYR A 312 -13.34 -7.36 -4.91
CA TYR A 312 -12.60 -8.15 -3.94
C TYR A 312 -12.13 -7.23 -2.81
N LEU A 313 -12.47 -7.57 -1.58
CA LEU A 313 -11.96 -6.91 -0.38
C LEU A 313 -11.26 -7.95 0.48
N ASP A 314 -10.12 -7.60 1.06
CA ASP A 314 -9.53 -8.41 2.12
C ASP A 314 -8.92 -7.60 3.25
N MET A 315 -8.62 -8.30 4.34
CA MET A 315 -7.92 -7.79 5.51
C MET A 315 -7.31 -8.96 6.29
N GLY A 316 -6.13 -8.75 6.87
CA GLY A 316 -5.58 -9.64 7.89
C GLY A 316 -6.35 -9.55 9.21
N GLY A 317 -6.26 -10.59 10.03
CA GLY A 317 -6.79 -10.59 11.39
C GLY A 317 -5.78 -10.08 12.44
N ALA A 318 -4.52 -9.86 12.05
CA ALA A 318 -3.43 -9.38 12.89
C ALA A 318 -2.77 -8.11 12.31
N GLU A 319 -3.57 -7.26 11.64
CA GLU A 319 -3.14 -6.09 10.86
C GLU A 319 -2.20 -5.13 11.60
N SER A 320 -2.54 -4.81 12.84
CA SER A 320 -1.78 -3.94 13.72
C SER A 320 -1.06 -4.72 14.82
N GLY A 321 -1.39 -6.00 15.02
CA GLY A 321 -0.91 -6.81 16.14
C GLY A 321 -1.51 -6.41 17.49
N HIS A 322 -2.60 -5.63 17.50
CA HIS A 322 -3.34 -5.25 18.70
C HIS A 322 -4.78 -5.79 18.61
N PRO A 323 -5.17 -6.77 19.46
CA PRO A 323 -6.41 -7.52 19.27
C PRO A 323 -7.69 -6.67 19.15
N THR A 324 -7.82 -5.61 19.95
CA THR A 324 -8.99 -4.71 19.91
C THR A 324 -9.03 -3.94 18.59
N ARG A 325 -7.88 -3.40 18.17
CA ARG A 325 -7.77 -2.60 16.96
C ARG A 325 -7.94 -3.46 15.71
N ASP A 326 -7.37 -4.66 15.72
CA ASP A 326 -7.50 -5.61 14.63
C ASP A 326 -8.96 -6.04 14.46
N ARG A 327 -9.67 -6.28 15.58
CA ARG A 327 -11.13 -6.50 15.54
C ARG A 327 -11.86 -5.31 14.91
N GLU A 328 -11.54 -4.07 15.30
CA GLU A 328 -12.15 -2.89 14.72
C GLU A 328 -11.89 -2.74 13.21
N LEU A 329 -10.68 -3.02 12.75
CA LEU A 329 -10.32 -2.99 11.33
C LEU A 329 -11.06 -4.07 10.53
N VAL A 330 -11.14 -5.29 11.07
CA VAL A 330 -11.90 -6.39 10.48
C VAL A 330 -13.39 -6.06 10.42
N GLU A 331 -13.98 -5.52 11.48
CA GLU A 331 -15.38 -5.11 11.49
C GLU A 331 -15.65 -3.96 10.49
N LEU A 332 -14.69 -3.05 10.33
CA LEU A 332 -14.80 -1.96 9.37
C LEU A 332 -14.83 -2.47 7.91
N VAL A 333 -13.96 -3.42 7.55
CA VAL A 333 -13.96 -4.00 6.19
C VAL A 333 -15.16 -4.90 5.96
N ARG A 334 -15.65 -5.63 6.99
CA ARG A 334 -16.90 -6.40 6.93
C ARG A 334 -18.08 -5.47 6.65
N ALA A 335 -18.19 -4.37 7.38
CA ALA A 335 -19.23 -3.38 7.15
C ALA A 335 -19.14 -2.76 5.74
N ALA A 336 -17.93 -2.57 5.21
CA ALA A 336 -17.73 -2.08 3.85
C ALA A 336 -18.22 -3.09 2.81
N ALA A 337 -17.84 -4.36 2.94
CA ALA A 337 -18.29 -5.44 2.06
C ALA A 337 -19.83 -5.55 2.06
N SER A 338 -20.47 -5.64 3.23
CA SER A 338 -21.93 -5.69 3.32
C SER A 338 -22.61 -4.43 2.76
N THR A 339 -22.02 -3.25 2.95
CA THR A 339 -22.53 -2.01 2.36
C THR A 339 -22.51 -2.06 0.83
N LEU A 340 -21.44 -2.62 0.25
CA LEU A 340 -21.29 -2.77 -1.19
C LEU A 340 -22.22 -3.86 -1.75
N GLU A 341 -22.39 -4.98 -1.06
CA GLU A 341 -23.37 -6.01 -1.44
C GLU A 341 -24.79 -5.43 -1.50
N VAL A 342 -25.20 -4.69 -0.46
CA VAL A 342 -26.48 -3.96 -0.45
C VAL A 342 -26.56 -2.90 -1.57
N GLY A 343 -25.41 -2.35 -1.96
CA GLY A 343 -25.28 -1.44 -3.10
C GLY A 343 -25.47 -2.12 -4.46
N GLY A 344 -25.58 -3.45 -4.54
CA GLY A 344 -25.77 -4.23 -5.75
C GLY A 344 -24.48 -4.69 -6.43
N PHE A 345 -23.34 -4.62 -5.74
CA PHE A 345 -22.06 -5.10 -6.25
C PHE A 345 -21.87 -6.61 -5.99
N GLU A 346 -21.16 -7.31 -6.87
CA GLU A 346 -20.70 -8.67 -6.59
C GLU A 346 -19.45 -8.57 -5.72
N VAL A 347 -19.55 -8.94 -4.44
CA VAL A 347 -18.46 -8.76 -3.48
C VAL A 347 -17.89 -10.10 -3.04
N ARG A 348 -16.56 -10.18 -2.93
CA ARG A 348 -15.86 -11.26 -2.22
C ARG A 348 -15.02 -10.65 -1.11
N LEU A 349 -15.37 -10.99 0.14
CA LEU A 349 -14.59 -10.63 1.31
C LEU A 349 -13.71 -11.81 1.76
N VAL A 350 -12.43 -11.56 2.00
CA VAL A 350 -11.50 -12.53 2.60
C VAL A 350 -10.92 -11.95 3.88
N ILE A 351 -11.00 -12.69 5.00
CA ILE A 351 -10.33 -12.34 6.24
C ILE A 351 -9.31 -13.43 6.57
N ASP A 352 -8.04 -13.06 6.62
CA ASP A 352 -6.93 -13.98 6.87
C ASP A 352 -6.41 -13.77 8.30
N ALA A 353 -6.89 -14.59 9.23
CA ALA A 353 -6.68 -14.41 10.67
C ALA A 353 -5.22 -14.15 11.09
N PRO A 354 -4.21 -14.91 10.64
CA PRO A 354 -2.81 -14.68 11.00
C PRO A 354 -2.14 -13.52 10.24
N ALA A 355 -2.72 -13.03 9.14
CA ALA A 355 -2.07 -12.06 8.29
C ALA A 355 -1.94 -10.67 8.93
N GLN A 356 -0.82 -10.03 8.66
CA GLN A 356 -0.44 -8.68 9.09
C GLN A 356 -0.57 -7.67 7.94
N HIS A 357 -0.48 -6.37 8.24
CA HIS A 357 -0.49 -5.29 7.24
C HIS A 357 0.85 -5.21 6.50
N HIS A 358 1.12 -6.17 5.61
CA HIS A 358 2.43 -6.33 4.97
C HIS A 358 2.34 -6.90 3.54
N GLU A 359 3.31 -6.52 2.69
CA GLU A 359 3.39 -6.91 1.28
C GLU A 359 3.34 -8.43 1.08
N SER A 360 4.16 -9.17 1.82
CA SER A 360 4.17 -10.64 1.78
C SER A 360 2.85 -11.28 2.20
N ALA A 361 2.03 -10.62 3.03
CA ALA A 361 0.73 -11.14 3.39
C ALA A 361 -0.26 -10.95 2.23
N TRP A 362 -0.19 -9.83 1.51
CA TRP A 362 -1.02 -9.58 0.34
C TRP A 362 -0.60 -10.47 -0.85
N ALA A 363 0.70 -10.70 -1.03
CA ALA A 363 1.27 -11.63 -2.00
C ALA A 363 0.60 -13.01 -1.94
N VAL A 364 0.47 -13.58 -0.73
CA VAL A 364 -0.18 -14.90 -0.52
C VAL A 364 -1.64 -14.93 -1.01
N ARG A 365 -2.38 -13.82 -0.88
CA ARG A 365 -3.80 -13.74 -1.26
C ARG A 365 -4.03 -13.30 -2.70
N PHE A 366 -3.05 -12.67 -3.31
CA PHE A 366 -3.15 -12.11 -4.65
C PHE A 366 -3.58 -13.12 -5.73
N PRO A 367 -3.02 -14.35 -5.83
CA PRO A 367 -3.41 -15.32 -6.85
C PRO A 367 -4.90 -15.65 -6.88
N GLU A 368 -5.49 -15.87 -5.70
CA GLU A 368 -6.92 -16.19 -5.57
C GLU A 368 -7.81 -14.98 -5.86
N ALA A 369 -7.36 -13.77 -5.49
CA ALA A 369 -8.05 -12.53 -5.78
C ALA A 369 -8.17 -12.30 -7.30
N VAL A 370 -7.05 -12.40 -8.03
CA VAL A 370 -7.04 -12.15 -9.49
C VAL A 370 -7.79 -13.24 -10.25
N THR A 371 -7.65 -14.50 -9.86
CA THR A 371 -8.39 -15.62 -10.47
C THR A 371 -9.90 -15.42 -10.30
N TRP A 372 -10.35 -14.98 -9.12
CA TRP A 372 -11.77 -14.70 -8.89
C TRP A 372 -12.27 -13.46 -9.65
N LEU A 373 -11.49 -12.38 -9.68
CA LEU A 373 -11.86 -11.16 -10.38
C LEU A 373 -12.05 -11.41 -11.88
N PHE A 374 -11.10 -12.12 -12.50
CA PHE A 374 -11.03 -12.34 -13.94
C PHE A 374 -11.56 -13.70 -14.39
N ARG A 375 -12.31 -14.42 -13.55
CA ARG A 375 -13.07 -15.59 -14.00
C ARG A 375 -14.03 -15.22 -15.15
N PRO A 376 -14.35 -16.16 -16.05
CA PRO A 376 -15.29 -15.94 -17.15
C PRO A 376 -16.66 -15.39 -16.72
#